data_AF-A0A2W1BSU8-F1
#
_entry.id   AF-A0A2W1BSU8-F1
#
_cell.length_a   1.000
_cell.length_b   1.000
_cell.length_c   1.000
_cell.angle_alpha   90.00
_cell.angle_beta   90.00
_cell.angle_gamma   90.00
#
_symmetry.space_group_name_H-M   'P 1'
#
loop_
_entity.id
_entity.type
_entity.pdbx_description
1 polymer ?
#
loop_
_entity_poly.entity_id
_entity_poly.type
_entity_poly.pdbx_seq_one_letter_code
_entity_poly.pdbx_strand_id
1 'polypeptide(L)'
;MIKTKPWTGGTDEEYETQHFGFGAQRLKIAVRQMVEQKITNGVKDMESYLQESLDLNETDKATLTRSCDKLIRLYCERAGSSLAAIDEEIERMLKIPQNVLLPEDEVQLEQTSDSDYEKLNEEVASLRQRVERGALMEALLSAEVEELASLDKVCETAKKDMEAMDLICKSVDNSECLKAVQNETDFLCTIVF
;
A
#
# COMPACT_ATOMS: atom_id res chain seq x y z
N MET A 1 30.45 36.20 -13.24
CA MET A 1 29.54 35.08 -12.93
C MET A 1 28.23 35.64 -12.44
N ILE A 2 27.12 35.04 -12.86
CA ILE A 2 25.79 35.51 -12.47
C ILE A 2 25.58 35.10 -11.02
N LYS A 3 25.24 36.07 -10.16
CA LYS A 3 24.96 35.77 -8.74
C LYS A 3 23.72 34.88 -8.65
N THR A 4 23.88 33.70 -8.07
CA THR A 4 22.80 32.78 -7.72
C THR A 4 22.72 32.65 -6.21
N LYS A 5 21.51 32.57 -5.66
CA LYS A 5 21.33 32.14 -4.28
C LYS A 5 21.56 30.63 -4.22
N PRO A 6 22.27 30.11 -3.21
CA PRO A 6 22.39 28.67 -3.02
C PRO A 6 21.01 28.06 -2.76
N TRP A 7 20.79 26.84 -3.25
CA TRP A 7 19.58 26.08 -2.95
C TRP A 7 19.52 25.81 -1.46
N THR A 8 18.44 26.24 -0.81
CA THR A 8 18.27 26.08 0.64
C THR A 8 17.46 24.85 1.00
N GLY A 9 16.88 24.13 0.02
CA GLY A 9 16.14 22.89 0.25
C GLY A 9 15.00 23.01 1.26
N GLY A 10 14.44 24.21 1.41
CA GLY A 10 13.46 24.52 2.46
C GLY A 10 12.07 23.96 2.16
N THR A 11 11.29 23.80 3.22
CA THR A 11 9.86 23.41 3.26
C THR A 11 8.94 24.35 2.48
N ASP A 12 9.41 25.54 2.11
CA ASP A 12 8.59 26.60 1.48
C ASP A 12 8.11 26.27 0.05
N GLU A 13 8.69 25.25 -0.61
CA GLU A 13 8.31 24.81 -1.96
C GLU A 13 8.03 23.29 -2.01
N GLU A 14 7.79 22.65 -0.86
CA GLU A 14 7.62 21.19 -0.79
C GLU A 14 6.38 20.73 -1.57
N TYR A 15 5.27 21.46 -1.43
CA TYR A 15 4.01 21.15 -2.10
C TYR A 15 4.11 21.30 -3.62
N GLU A 16 4.72 22.40 -4.08
CA GLU A 16 5.04 22.62 -5.48
C GLU A 16 5.99 21.55 -6.02
N THR A 17 7.00 21.16 -5.23
CA THR A 17 7.98 20.15 -5.63
C THR A 17 7.34 18.76 -5.76
N GLN A 18 6.38 18.42 -4.89
CA GLN A 18 5.62 17.18 -5.00
C GLN A 18 4.86 17.11 -6.33
N HIS A 19 4.22 18.21 -6.73
CA HIS A 19 3.43 18.25 -7.97
C HIS A 19 4.29 18.28 -9.24
N PHE A 20 5.31 19.16 -9.29
CA PHE A 20 6.11 19.37 -10.50
C PHE A 20 7.33 18.43 -10.61
N GLY A 21 7.73 17.77 -9.52
CA GLY A 21 8.94 16.96 -9.42
C GLY A 21 10.24 17.77 -9.31
N PHE A 22 10.15 19.10 -9.32
CA PHE A 22 11.27 20.02 -9.09
C PHE A 22 10.79 21.33 -8.46
N GLY A 23 11.62 21.94 -7.64
CA GLY A 23 11.32 23.24 -7.02
C GLY A 23 11.67 24.44 -7.91
N ALA A 24 10.98 25.56 -7.67
CA ALA A 24 11.20 26.81 -8.39
C ALA A 24 12.63 27.32 -8.23
N GLN A 25 13.24 27.16 -7.04
CA GLN A 25 14.66 27.49 -6.83
C GLN A 25 15.60 26.76 -7.78
N ARG A 26 15.38 25.45 -8.01
CA ARG A 26 16.23 24.66 -8.90
C ARG A 26 16.11 25.14 -10.34
N LEU A 27 14.90 25.49 -10.78
CA LEU A 27 14.67 26.05 -12.10
C LEU A 27 15.38 27.40 -12.28
N LYS A 28 15.26 28.31 -11.31
CA LYS A 28 15.96 29.62 -11.34
C LYS A 28 17.47 29.46 -11.47
N ILE A 29 18.07 28.55 -10.68
CA ILE A 29 19.51 28.26 -10.75
C ILE A 29 19.88 27.72 -12.14
N ALA A 30 19.12 26.76 -12.65
CA ALA A 30 19.37 26.17 -13.96
C ALA A 30 19.29 27.21 -15.10
N VAL A 31 18.28 28.08 -15.08
CA VAL A 31 18.13 29.17 -16.06
C VAL A 31 19.31 30.14 -16.00
N ARG A 32 19.73 30.55 -14.80
CA ARG A 32 20.88 31.45 -14.63
C ARG A 32 22.18 30.83 -15.13
N GLN A 33 22.42 29.54 -14.84
CA GLN A 33 23.58 28.80 -15.34
C GLN A 33 23.54 28.66 -16.87
N MET A 34 22.37 28.34 -17.44
CA MET A 34 22.20 28.23 -18.89
C MET A 34 22.51 29.56 -19.59
N VAL A 35 22.02 30.69 -19.06
CA VAL A 35 22.31 32.01 -19.63
C VAL A 35 23.79 32.36 -19.52
N GLU A 36 24.43 32.09 -18.39
CA GLU A 36 25.88 32.29 -18.24
C GLU A 36 26.69 31.45 -19.24
N GLN A 37 26.32 30.19 -19.44
CA GLN A 37 26.95 29.32 -20.44
C GLN A 37 26.75 29.84 -21.86
N LYS A 38 25.54 30.30 -22.20
CA LYS A 38 25.25 30.84 -23.54
C LYS A 38 26.03 32.12 -23.83
N ILE A 39 26.13 33.03 -22.86
CA ILE A 39 26.96 34.25 -22.98
C ILE A 39 28.43 33.87 -23.17
N THR A 40 28.94 32.96 -22.33
CA THR A 40 30.35 32.56 -22.36
C THR A 40 30.71 31.89 -23.68
N ASN A 41 29.90 30.92 -24.13
CA ASN A 41 30.14 30.21 -25.37
C ASN A 41 30.06 31.15 -26.57
N GLY A 42 29.03 32.00 -26.64
CA GLY A 42 28.89 32.95 -27.75
C GLY A 42 30.06 33.93 -27.88
N VAL A 43 30.58 34.44 -26.75
CA VAL A 43 31.76 35.33 -26.78
C VAL A 43 33.05 34.57 -27.12
N LYS A 44 33.21 33.32 -26.66
CA LYS A 44 34.37 32.49 -26.99
C LYS A 44 34.39 32.03 -28.45
N ASP A 45 33.22 31.71 -29.00
CA ASP A 45 33.08 31.37 -30.42
C ASP A 45 33.46 32.57 -31.29
N MET A 46 33.01 33.77 -30.89
CA MET A 46 33.43 35.03 -31.53
C MET A 46 34.94 35.27 -31.39
N GLU A 47 35.50 35.06 -30.20
CA GLU A 47 36.95 35.20 -29.96
C GLU A 47 37.75 34.28 -30.89
N SER A 48 37.37 33.01 -30.95
CA SER A 48 38.03 31.99 -31.78
C SER A 48 37.96 32.37 -33.25
N TYR A 49 36.78 32.78 -33.73
CA TYR A 49 36.60 33.23 -35.11
C TYR A 49 37.45 34.46 -35.44
N LEU A 50 37.56 35.44 -34.54
CA LEU A 50 38.39 36.62 -34.73
C LEU A 50 39.88 36.30 -34.73
N GLN A 51 40.32 35.33 -33.92
CA GLN A 51 41.72 34.87 -33.91
C GLN A 51 42.09 34.09 -35.16
N GLU A 52 41.15 33.34 -35.75
CA GLU A 52 41.36 32.59 -36.99
C GLU A 52 41.30 33.47 -38.24
N SER A 53 40.43 34.48 -38.25
CA SER A 53 40.20 35.36 -39.41
C SER A 53 41.16 36.53 -39.52
N LEU A 54 41.82 36.91 -38.42
CA LEU A 54 42.78 38.01 -38.37
C LEU A 54 44.17 37.46 -38.07
N ASP A 55 45.17 37.89 -38.85
CA ASP A 55 46.57 37.50 -38.63
C ASP A 55 47.18 38.32 -37.47
N LEU A 56 46.78 37.96 -36.25
CA LEU A 56 47.09 38.70 -35.02
C LEU A 56 48.43 38.26 -34.42
N ASN A 57 49.19 39.22 -33.91
CA ASN A 57 50.38 38.93 -33.09
C ASN A 57 49.96 38.40 -31.71
N GLU A 58 50.87 37.71 -31.01
CA GLU A 58 50.60 37.17 -29.67
C GLU A 58 50.14 38.22 -28.65
N THR A 59 50.64 39.46 -28.76
CA THR A 59 50.21 40.58 -27.91
C THR A 59 48.77 41.02 -28.21
N ASP A 60 48.37 40.98 -29.46
CA ASP A 60 47.03 41.35 -29.91
C ASP A 60 46.02 40.26 -29.55
N LYS A 61 46.39 38.98 -29.68
CA LYS A 61 45.61 37.83 -29.19
C LYS A 61 45.35 37.93 -27.69
N ALA A 62 46.38 38.19 -26.88
CA ALA A 62 46.22 38.35 -25.44
C ALA A 62 45.31 39.54 -25.08
N THR A 63 45.38 40.63 -25.84
CA THR A 63 44.52 41.81 -25.67
C THR A 63 43.07 41.52 -26.04
N LEU A 64 42.86 40.74 -27.11
CA LEU A 64 41.54 40.27 -27.55
C LEU A 64 40.89 39.38 -26.47
N THR A 65 41.61 38.36 -25.98
CA THR A 65 41.12 37.49 -24.90
C THR A 65 40.72 38.29 -23.66
N ARG A 66 41.58 39.23 -23.24
CA ARG A 66 41.28 40.09 -22.08
C ARG A 66 40.04 40.97 -22.31
N SER A 67 39.78 41.36 -23.55
CA SER A 67 38.60 42.17 -23.92
C SER A 67 37.34 41.31 -23.97
N CYS A 68 37.42 40.09 -24.50
CA CYS A 68 36.35 39.08 -24.47
C CYS A 68 35.97 38.71 -23.02
N ASP A 69 36.94 38.50 -22.14
CA ASP A 69 36.70 38.24 -20.71
C ASP A 69 36.02 39.41 -19.98
N LYS A 70 36.32 40.66 -20.40
CA LYS A 70 35.61 41.84 -19.90
C LYS A 70 34.18 41.87 -20.44
N LEU A 71 33.98 41.51 -21.71
CA LEU A 71 32.68 41.47 -22.35
C LEU A 71 31.75 40.45 -21.67
N ILE A 72 32.25 39.24 -21.41
CA ILE A 72 31.51 38.19 -20.66
C ILE A 72 31.06 38.72 -19.30
N ARG A 73 31.97 39.36 -18.56
CA ARG A 73 31.64 39.94 -17.24
C ARG A 73 30.53 40.99 -17.33
N LEU A 74 30.64 41.93 -18.26
CA LEU A 74 29.65 42.99 -18.47
C LEU A 74 28.26 42.41 -18.82
N TYR A 75 28.20 41.44 -19.73
CA TYR A 75 26.93 40.81 -20.10
C TYR A 75 26.31 40.03 -18.94
N CYS A 76 27.10 39.24 -18.21
CA CYS A 76 26.61 38.49 -17.05
C CYS A 76 26.13 39.43 -15.92
N GLU A 77 26.81 40.55 -15.68
CA GLU A 77 26.37 41.56 -14.71
C GLU A 77 25.07 42.22 -15.16
N ARG A 78 24.96 42.60 -16.43
CA ARG A 78 23.77 43.26 -16.98
C ARG A 78 22.55 42.34 -17.00
N ALA A 79 22.76 41.06 -17.31
CA ALA A 79 21.71 40.04 -17.33
C ALA A 79 21.03 39.82 -15.98
N GLY A 80 21.68 40.16 -14.87
CA GLY A 80 21.17 39.93 -13.52
C GLY A 80 19.79 40.54 -13.26
N SER A 81 19.52 41.75 -13.77
CA SER A 81 18.23 42.44 -13.62
C SER A 81 17.10 41.76 -14.39
N SER A 82 17.34 41.39 -15.65
CA SER A 82 16.38 40.64 -16.46
C SER A 82 16.11 39.25 -15.89
N LEU A 83 17.15 38.60 -15.35
CA LEU A 83 17.00 37.30 -14.69
C LEU A 83 16.22 37.39 -13.39
N ALA A 84 16.26 38.52 -12.67
CA ALA A 84 15.41 38.72 -11.50
C ALA A 84 13.92 38.79 -11.88
N ALA A 85 13.58 39.48 -12.96
CA ALA A 85 12.21 39.51 -13.47
C ALA A 85 11.74 38.09 -13.91
N ILE A 86 12.62 37.33 -14.55
CA ILE A 86 12.34 35.93 -14.91
C ILE A 86 12.13 35.07 -13.64
N ASP A 87 12.93 35.27 -12.60
CA ASP A 87 12.77 34.53 -11.34
C ASP A 87 11.38 34.76 -10.71
N GLU A 88 10.86 36.00 -10.77
CA GLU A 88 9.51 36.33 -10.29
C GLU A 88 8.40 35.65 -11.11
N GLU A 89 8.56 35.57 -12.43
CA GLU A 89 7.63 34.84 -13.30
C GLU A 89 7.67 33.34 -13.02
N ILE A 90 8.86 32.77 -12.80
CA ILE A 90 9.03 31.37 -12.42
C ILE A 90 8.31 31.07 -11.11
N GLU A 91 8.44 31.94 -10.10
CA GLU A 91 7.69 31.81 -8.84
C GLU A 91 6.18 31.85 -9.08
N ARG A 92 5.71 32.79 -9.89
CA ARG A 92 4.28 32.93 -10.15
C ARG A 92 3.68 31.73 -10.88
N MET A 93 4.41 31.15 -11.82
CA MET A 93 3.95 30.00 -12.60
C MET A 93 3.95 28.69 -11.81
N LEU A 94 4.96 28.49 -10.96
CA LEU A 94 5.13 27.24 -10.21
C LEU A 94 4.43 27.24 -8.86
N LYS A 95 3.98 28.39 -8.36
CA LYS A 95 3.30 28.47 -7.07
C LYS A 95 1.91 27.84 -7.13
N ILE A 96 1.65 26.93 -6.20
CA ILE A 96 0.30 26.39 -6.00
C ILE A 96 -0.45 27.34 -5.06
N PRO A 97 -1.66 27.80 -5.42
CA PRO A 97 -2.45 28.63 -4.52
C PRO A 97 -2.81 27.90 -3.23
N GLN A 98 -2.76 28.58 -2.09
CA GLN A 98 -3.04 27.99 -0.77
C GLN A 98 -4.44 27.37 -0.63
N ASN A 99 -5.38 27.80 -1.47
CA ASN A 99 -6.76 27.33 -1.49
C ASN A 99 -6.99 26.20 -2.51
N VAL A 100 -5.93 25.67 -3.11
CA VAL A 100 -6.00 24.58 -4.08
C VAL A 100 -5.37 23.34 -3.44
N LEU A 101 -6.19 22.31 -3.30
CA LEU A 101 -5.75 20.97 -2.95
C LEU A 101 -5.39 20.23 -4.23
N LEU A 102 -4.24 19.57 -4.23
CA LEU A 102 -3.82 18.73 -5.34
C LEU A 102 -4.70 17.47 -5.44
N PRO A 103 -4.88 16.90 -6.65
CA PRO A 103 -5.63 15.66 -6.82
C PRO A 103 -5.08 14.49 -6.00
N GLU A 104 -3.76 14.45 -5.78
CA GLU A 104 -3.12 13.43 -4.94
C GLU A 104 -3.58 13.48 -3.48
N ASP A 105 -4.07 14.64 -3.03
CA ASP A 105 -4.48 14.89 -1.65
C ASP A 105 -6.00 14.92 -1.48
N GLU A 106 -6.81 14.49 -2.46
CA GLU A 106 -8.28 14.47 -2.36
C GLU A 106 -8.78 13.78 -1.08
N VAL A 107 -8.07 12.75 -0.61
CA VAL A 107 -8.36 12.04 0.65
C VAL A 107 -8.25 12.92 1.90
N GLN A 108 -7.54 14.04 1.80
CA GLN A 108 -7.40 15.03 2.88
C GLN A 108 -8.59 16.02 2.93
N LEU A 109 -9.53 15.98 1.98
CA LEU A 109 -10.76 16.78 2.05
C LEU A 109 -11.58 16.43 3.29
N GLU A 110 -11.64 15.13 3.62
CA GLU A 110 -12.26 14.61 4.82
C GLU A 110 -11.17 14.15 5.78
N GLN A 111 -10.64 15.09 6.56
CA GLN A 111 -9.63 14.77 7.56
C GLN A 111 -10.25 13.89 8.65
N THR A 112 -9.76 12.64 8.74
CA THR A 112 -10.08 11.75 9.86
C THR A 112 -9.18 12.14 11.04
N SER A 113 -9.79 12.40 12.19
CA SER A 113 -8.99 12.70 13.40
C SER A 113 -8.26 11.45 13.88
N ASP A 114 -7.12 11.63 14.55
CA ASP A 114 -6.37 10.51 15.13
C ASP A 114 -7.26 9.67 16.08
N SER A 115 -8.15 10.34 16.83
CA SER A 115 -9.10 9.66 17.71
C SER A 115 -10.10 8.80 16.94
N ASP A 116 -10.58 9.26 15.79
CA ASP A 116 -11.52 8.48 14.98
C ASP A 116 -10.82 7.31 14.29
N TYR A 117 -9.56 7.49 13.89
CA TYR A 117 -8.73 6.41 13.39
C TYR A 117 -8.45 5.33 14.45
N GLU A 118 -8.17 5.74 15.70
CA GLU A 118 -8.00 4.81 16.82
C GLU A 118 -9.28 4.03 17.11
N LYS A 119 -10.44 4.70 17.18
CA LYS A 119 -11.75 4.02 17.36
C LYS A 119 -12.02 3.03 16.24
N LEU A 120 -11.72 3.39 15.00
CA LEU A 120 -11.90 2.49 13.85
C LEU A 120 -11.01 1.25 13.98
N ASN A 121 -9.76 1.40 14.43
CA ASN A 121 -8.87 0.27 14.68
C ASN A 121 -9.39 -0.65 15.80
N GLU A 122 -9.90 -0.09 16.88
CA GLU A 122 -10.52 -0.86 17.97
C GLU A 122 -11.76 -1.64 17.48
N GLU A 123 -12.60 -1.00 16.67
CA GLU A 123 -13.77 -1.64 16.07
C GLU A 123 -13.37 -2.79 15.14
N VAL A 124 -12.38 -2.57 14.27
CA VAL A 124 -11.84 -3.61 13.39
C VAL A 124 -11.28 -4.79 14.20
N ALA A 125 -10.54 -4.53 15.28
CA ALA A 125 -10.01 -5.58 16.15
C ALA A 125 -11.13 -6.38 16.84
N SER A 126 -12.14 -5.70 17.36
CA SER A 126 -13.34 -6.30 17.97
C SER A 126 -14.11 -7.17 16.98
N LEU A 127 -14.32 -6.68 15.75
CA LEU A 127 -14.99 -7.43 14.69
C LEU A 127 -14.21 -8.67 14.28
N ARG A 128 -12.89 -8.60 14.14
CA ARG A 128 -12.04 -9.77 13.86
C ARG A 128 -12.20 -10.83 14.94
N GLN A 129 -12.13 -10.43 16.22
CA GLN A 129 -12.33 -11.37 17.32
C GLN A 129 -13.72 -12.02 17.32
N ARG A 130 -14.77 -11.25 16.97
CA ARG A 130 -16.13 -11.79 16.84
C ARG A 130 -16.24 -12.80 15.71
N VAL A 131 -15.60 -12.54 14.57
CA VAL A 131 -15.57 -13.47 13.43
C VAL A 131 -14.86 -14.76 13.81
N GLU A 132 -13.71 -14.68 14.48
CA GLU A 132 -12.97 -15.87 14.94
C GLU A 132 -13.80 -16.72 15.92
N ARG A 133 -14.47 -16.08 16.89
CA ARG A 133 -15.37 -16.78 17.82
C ARG A 133 -16.57 -17.39 17.09
N GLY A 134 -17.13 -16.70 16.11
CA GLY A 134 -18.22 -17.20 15.28
C GLY A 134 -17.82 -18.45 14.51
N ALA A 135 -16.65 -18.43 13.87
CA ALA A 135 -16.11 -19.59 13.15
C ALA A 135 -15.86 -20.79 14.08
N LEU A 136 -15.33 -20.56 15.28
CA LEU A 136 -15.16 -21.63 16.27
C LEU A 136 -16.50 -22.22 16.70
N MET A 137 -17.50 -21.38 16.97
CA MET A 137 -18.83 -21.82 17.37
C MET A 137 -19.51 -22.64 16.25
N GLU A 138 -19.39 -22.19 15.00
CA GLU A 138 -19.92 -22.93 13.84
C GLU A 138 -19.29 -24.31 13.71
N ALA A 139 -17.98 -24.42 13.91
CA ALA A 139 -17.28 -25.71 13.90
C ALA A 139 -17.76 -26.65 15.03
N LEU A 140 -17.97 -26.13 16.24
CA LEU A 140 -18.47 -26.91 17.37
C LEU A 140 -19.91 -27.39 17.14
N LEU A 141 -20.79 -26.51 16.68
CA LEU A 141 -22.18 -26.86 16.36
C LEU A 141 -22.26 -27.89 15.24
N SER A 142 -21.40 -27.78 14.23
CA SER A 142 -21.32 -28.77 13.15
C SER A 142 -20.92 -30.15 13.67
N ALA A 143 -19.95 -30.20 14.58
CA ALA A 143 -19.54 -31.45 15.23
C ALA A 143 -20.65 -32.05 16.11
N GLU A 144 -21.37 -31.21 16.87
CA GLU A 144 -22.50 -31.66 17.71
C GLU A 144 -23.64 -32.25 16.86
N VAL A 145 -23.96 -31.61 15.72
CA VAL A 145 -24.97 -32.14 14.78
C VAL A 145 -24.57 -33.51 14.23
N GLU A 146 -23.29 -33.71 13.91
CA GLU A 146 -22.78 -35.01 13.46
C GLU A 146 -22.87 -36.08 14.56
N GLU A 147 -22.52 -35.71 15.80
CA GLU A 147 -22.62 -36.61 16.95
C GLU A 147 -24.07 -37.01 17.24
N LEU A 148 -25.01 -36.05 17.28
CA LEU A 148 -26.43 -36.31 17.45
C LEU A 148 -26.99 -37.21 16.35
N ALA A 149 -26.62 -36.97 15.10
CA ALA A 149 -27.01 -37.82 13.98
C ALA A 149 -26.47 -39.26 14.11
N SER A 150 -25.31 -39.45 14.74
CA SER A 150 -24.77 -40.77 15.05
C SER A 150 -25.56 -41.45 16.18
N LEU A 151 -25.93 -40.69 17.21
CA LEU A 151 -26.68 -41.19 18.37
C LEU A 151 -28.10 -41.61 17.98
N ASP A 152 -28.77 -40.83 17.12
CA ASP A 152 -30.09 -41.17 16.59
C ASP A 152 -30.08 -42.53 15.86
N LYS A 153 -29.04 -42.81 15.07
CA LYS A 153 -28.88 -44.11 14.40
C LYS A 153 -28.73 -45.26 15.40
N VAL A 154 -27.99 -45.05 16.48
CA VAL A 154 -27.82 -46.06 17.54
C VAL A 154 -29.14 -46.29 18.26
N CYS A 155 -29.88 -45.23 18.59
CA CYS A 155 -31.17 -45.33 19.26
C CYS A 155 -32.21 -46.07 18.39
N GLU A 156 -32.26 -45.77 17.10
CA GLU A 156 -33.14 -46.48 16.15
C GLU A 156 -32.76 -47.96 16.01
N THR A 157 -31.46 -48.29 16.03
CA THR A 157 -31.02 -49.70 16.06
C THR A 157 -31.47 -50.39 17.35
N ALA A 158 -31.25 -49.76 18.51
CA ALA A 158 -31.65 -50.32 19.79
C ALA A 158 -33.18 -50.52 19.92
N LYS A 159 -33.99 -49.60 19.36
CA LYS A 159 -35.45 -49.78 19.29
C LYS A 159 -35.82 -51.01 18.49
N LYS A 160 -35.24 -51.20 17.29
CA LYS A 160 -35.48 -52.39 16.45
C LYS A 160 -35.07 -53.67 17.17
N ASP A 161 -33.95 -53.66 17.88
CA ASP A 161 -33.50 -54.82 18.66
C ASP A 161 -34.46 -55.14 19.80
N MET A 162 -34.98 -54.12 20.52
CA MET A 162 -36.01 -54.32 21.55
C MET A 162 -37.32 -54.87 20.96
N GLU A 163 -37.77 -54.35 19.82
CA GLU A 163 -38.95 -54.87 19.12
C GLU A 163 -38.79 -56.34 18.74
N ALA A 164 -37.60 -56.71 18.23
CA ALA A 164 -37.28 -58.10 17.90
C ALA A 164 -37.27 -59.00 19.14
N MET A 165 -36.69 -58.54 20.25
CA MET A 165 -36.71 -59.27 21.53
C MET A 165 -38.11 -59.44 22.09
N ASP A 166 -38.97 -58.41 22.03
CA ASP A 166 -40.37 -58.48 22.46
C ASP A 166 -41.17 -59.50 21.62
N LEU A 167 -40.95 -59.53 20.29
CA LEU A 167 -41.49 -60.56 19.40
C LEU A 167 -41.04 -61.97 19.79
N ILE A 168 -39.76 -62.15 20.11
CA ILE A 168 -39.21 -63.44 20.57
C ILE A 168 -39.84 -63.84 21.90
N CYS A 169 -39.91 -62.96 22.90
CA CYS A 169 -40.55 -63.22 24.19
C CYS A 169 -42.02 -63.62 24.04
N LYS A 170 -42.80 -62.90 23.21
CA LYS A 170 -44.19 -63.26 22.90
C LYS A 170 -44.32 -64.61 22.20
N SER A 171 -43.36 -64.98 21.35
CA SER A 171 -43.34 -66.30 20.70
C SER A 171 -42.98 -67.43 21.68
N VAL A 172 -42.13 -67.13 22.66
CA VAL A 172 -41.73 -68.02 23.77
C VAL A 172 -42.89 -68.28 24.73
N ASP A 173 -43.64 -67.24 25.11
CA ASP A 173 -44.82 -67.38 25.99
C ASP A 173 -46.00 -68.10 25.30
N ASN A 174 -46.11 -67.97 23.97
CA ASN A 174 -47.14 -68.64 23.17
C ASN A 174 -46.76 -70.06 22.71
N SER A 175 -45.55 -70.52 23.03
CA SER A 175 -45.03 -71.79 22.53
C SER A 175 -45.09 -72.87 23.61
N GLU A 176 -45.95 -73.86 23.37
CA GLU A 176 -45.91 -75.16 24.05
C GLU A 176 -44.55 -75.87 23.90
N CYS A 177 -43.66 -75.39 23.00
CA CYS A 177 -42.33 -75.94 22.76
C CYS A 177 -41.37 -75.73 23.94
N LEU A 178 -41.48 -74.64 24.71
CA LEU A 178 -40.64 -74.47 25.91
C LEU A 178 -41.05 -75.42 27.03
N LYS A 179 -42.35 -75.70 27.18
CA LYS A 179 -42.82 -76.77 28.08
C LYS A 179 -42.38 -78.15 27.59
N ALA A 180 -42.34 -78.39 26.28
CA ALA A 180 -41.84 -79.64 25.72
C ALA A 180 -40.33 -79.82 25.94
N VAL A 181 -39.52 -78.79 25.70
CA VAL A 181 -38.07 -78.80 25.93
C VAL A 181 -37.74 -78.89 27.43
N GLN A 182 -38.46 -78.16 28.28
CA GLN A 182 -38.31 -78.22 29.73
C GLN A 182 -38.69 -79.61 30.28
N ASN A 183 -39.78 -80.20 29.77
CA ASN A 183 -40.19 -81.57 30.11
C ASN A 183 -39.19 -82.63 29.59
N GLU A 184 -38.59 -82.46 28.41
CA GLU A 184 -37.56 -83.38 27.90
C GLU A 184 -36.25 -83.27 28.68
N THR A 185 -35.84 -82.07 29.11
CA THR A 185 -34.68 -81.90 30.00
C THR A 185 -34.93 -82.46 31.40
N ASP A 186 -36.13 -82.26 31.97
CA ASP A 186 -36.50 -82.83 33.27
C ASP A 186 -36.59 -84.37 33.21
N PHE A 187 -37.09 -84.93 32.09
CA PHE A 187 -37.11 -86.37 31.86
C PHE A 187 -35.69 -86.96 31.78
N LEU A 188 -34.77 -86.31 31.06
CA LEU A 188 -33.37 -86.76 30.98
C LEU A 188 -32.63 -86.64 32.31
N CYS A 189 -32.90 -85.61 33.12
CA CYS A 189 -32.31 -85.48 34.46
C CYS A 189 -32.83 -86.54 35.45
N THR A 190 -34.03 -87.09 35.24
CA THR A 190 -34.62 -88.11 36.13
C THR A 190 -34.15 -89.53 35.79
N ILE A 191 -33.61 -89.76 34.59
CA ILE A 191 -33.13 -91.10 34.15
C ILE A 191 -31.68 -91.39 34.56
N VAL A 192 -30.92 -90.40 35.02
CA VAL A 192 -29.49 -90.53 35.37
C VAL A 192 -29.25 -90.78 36.87
N PHE A 193 -30.28 -91.11 37.66
CA PHE A 193 -30.15 -91.59 39.05
C PHE A 193 -30.93 -92.87 39.32
#